data_AF-A0A7J7QHQ6-F1
#
_entry.id   AF-A0A7J7QHQ6-F1
#
_cell.length_a   1.000
_cell.length_b   1.000
_cell.length_c   1.000
_cell.angle_alpha   90.00
_cell.angle_beta   90.00
_cell.angle_gamma   90.00
#
_symmetry.space_group_name_H-M   'P 1'
#
loop_
_entity.id
_entity.type
_entity.pdbx_description
1 polymer ?
#
loop_
_entity_poly.entity_id
_entity_poly.type
_entity_poly.pdbx_seq_one_letter_code
_entity_poly.pdbx_strand_id
1 'polypeptide(L)'
;MLTAAGESPLRQALRFVHPSRIPELLRFAFNQRNSKAATALVDHLYTSPEQLLATFTQQQQQQQQQQQQQQELQLGVKVPLISAAHQLQQPQDQQQRQQQQQQQLLPESDQEQARSQILLTHALQQQQLTAELFSQLLLLAADRQHYGLVLQLLQGDTRPRAHQLPSSTVDTLLHIALRIGDEQDKAASQLTRDQKDELLLTAAELGNGHALVVLLGHLPDAKAAGADTATQLLELAVQHRHSSMLSTVARSCTYKLKMGCHEVLQEVAASLLRTDDRELLALMINLLARWLPRYAADNLPWLLQLAVQLGRSGAIRSLYSQQPQRGWGCTPEPKLDCELPELEALLHWAAHSNRSSMVQSLLLLPGAAGLPSGGLRVVMDACRQQGQQAGSAASNWLWPQQQQQQQQQQQPSHTLARAVQMACLPALQCLLHMQEVQQFNGDQAAKLLRWAICSNSSSSPSRVGVGVPALDRLDADAMQPPLPGCTAARAEAFAALCTLPAAQQVDRCSLVGLLGRAMQQGDVEAVQRLCGLAGAAALDADCVRGLLRWARALGSRPGRDALVGALSGLPGARRLRCADVSDALKLYDCIDDMMGWSAAESEEAGVQPAEVSLVNIA
;
A
#
# COMPACT_ATOMS: atom_id res chain seq x y z
N MET A 1 -18.38 22.90 42.70
CA MET A 1 -17.10 23.60 42.79
C MET A 1 -16.71 24.03 41.39
N LEU A 2 -16.81 25.34 41.12
CA LEU A 2 -16.61 25.95 39.81
C LEU A 2 -15.13 25.90 39.43
N THR A 3 -14.75 25.12 38.42
CA THR A 3 -13.47 25.31 37.73
C THR A 3 -13.60 26.57 36.89
N ALA A 4 -13.46 27.74 37.53
CA ALA A 4 -13.10 28.96 36.82
C ALA A 4 -11.88 28.62 35.94
N ALA A 5 -11.87 29.10 34.70
CA ALA A 5 -10.91 28.78 33.64
C ALA A 5 -9.45 29.12 34.03
N GLY A 6 -8.89 28.35 34.95
CA GLY A 6 -7.51 28.45 35.39
C GLY A 6 -6.62 27.81 34.36
N GLU A 7 -5.61 28.54 33.91
CA GLU A 7 -4.52 27.96 33.13
C GLU A 7 -3.98 26.73 33.84
N SER A 8 -3.71 25.66 33.08
CA SER A 8 -3.07 24.48 33.64
C SER A 8 -1.75 24.89 34.32
N PRO A 9 -1.41 24.35 35.50
CA PRO A 9 -0.17 24.67 36.20
C PRO A 9 1.08 24.39 35.34
N LEU A 10 0.97 23.45 34.38
CA LEU A 10 2.00 23.19 33.40
C LEU A 10 2.28 24.42 32.50
N ARG A 11 1.24 25.06 31.95
CA ARG A 11 1.41 26.29 31.13
C ARG A 11 2.10 27.42 31.91
N GLN A 12 1.78 27.56 33.20
CA GLN A 12 2.46 28.55 34.04
C GLN A 12 3.93 28.22 34.24
N ALA A 13 4.28 26.96 34.49
CA ALA A 13 5.66 26.52 34.62
C ALA A 13 6.46 26.73 33.32
N LEU A 14 5.85 26.52 32.15
CA LEU A 14 6.51 26.64 30.84
C LEU A 14 7.04 28.04 30.52
N ARG A 15 6.46 29.09 31.12
CA ARG A 15 6.96 30.47 30.98
C ARG A 15 8.36 30.66 31.56
N PHE A 16 8.76 29.80 32.50
CA PHE A 16 10.04 29.88 33.20
C PHE A 16 11.01 28.78 32.79
N VAL A 17 10.61 27.88 31.89
CA VAL A 17 11.49 26.81 31.40
C VAL A 17 12.54 27.40 30.47
N HIS A 18 13.80 27.08 30.77
CA HIS A 18 14.93 27.47 29.93
C HIS A 18 14.74 26.96 28.49
N PRO A 19 14.91 27.79 27.45
CA PRO A 19 14.60 27.43 26.06
C PRO A 19 15.22 26.11 25.59
N SER A 20 16.46 25.83 25.99
CA SER A 20 17.17 24.60 25.61
C SER A 20 16.53 23.30 26.10
N ARG A 21 15.61 23.35 27.09
CA ARG A 21 14.94 22.16 27.65
C ARG A 21 13.61 21.84 26.97
N ILE A 22 13.07 22.75 26.14
CA ILE A 22 11.79 22.53 25.45
C ILE A 22 11.81 21.27 24.57
N PRO A 23 12.84 21.02 23.73
CA PRO A 23 12.89 19.80 22.92
C PRO A 23 12.84 18.52 23.75
N GLU A 24 13.56 18.49 24.88
CA GLU A 24 13.60 17.34 25.79
C GLU A 24 12.26 17.12 26.48
N LEU A 25 11.59 18.19 26.92
CA LEU A 25 10.27 18.12 27.55
C LEU A 25 9.19 17.66 26.57
N LEU A 26 9.23 18.13 25.32
CA LEU A 26 8.33 17.64 24.26
C LEU A 26 8.56 16.15 24.03
N ARG A 27 9.81 15.73 23.79
CA ARG A 27 10.14 14.30 23.63
C ARG A 27 9.68 13.48 24.84
N PHE A 28 9.87 13.98 26.05
CA PHE A 28 9.43 13.31 27.27
C PHE A 28 7.91 13.17 27.33
N ALA A 29 7.16 14.26 27.11
CA ALA A 29 5.69 14.25 27.18
C ALA A 29 5.07 13.27 26.17
N PHE A 30 5.60 13.24 24.95
CA PHE A 30 5.15 12.32 23.90
C PHE A 30 5.53 10.87 24.24
N ASN A 31 6.74 10.63 24.77
CA ASN A 31 7.17 9.30 25.17
C ASN A 31 6.30 8.72 26.31
N GLN A 32 5.87 9.56 27.26
CA GLN A 32 5.04 9.18 28.40
C GLN A 32 3.56 8.97 28.06
N ARG A 33 3.21 9.04 26.78
CA ARG A 33 1.84 8.99 26.29
C ARG A 33 0.89 10.03 26.92
N ASN A 34 1.41 11.15 27.41
CA ASN A 34 0.61 12.14 28.11
C ASN A 34 0.11 13.22 27.14
N SER A 35 -1.00 12.92 26.45
CA SER A 35 -1.58 13.80 25.44
C SER A 35 -1.88 15.20 25.99
N LYS A 36 -2.36 15.32 27.23
CA LYS A 36 -2.65 16.62 27.87
C LYS A 36 -1.40 17.48 28.05
N ALA A 37 -0.30 16.88 28.51
CA ALA A 37 0.96 17.59 28.69
C ALA A 37 1.58 17.98 27.35
N ALA A 38 1.55 17.06 26.38
CA ALA A 38 2.04 17.32 25.03
C ALA A 38 1.22 18.43 24.34
N THR A 39 -0.10 18.39 24.41
CA THR A 39 -0.99 19.43 23.89
C THR A 39 -0.73 20.77 24.58
N ALA A 40 -0.62 20.80 25.92
CA ALA A 40 -0.34 22.05 26.63
C ALA A 40 1.03 22.66 26.29
N LEU A 41 2.05 21.82 26.06
CA LEU A 41 3.37 22.24 25.57
C LEU A 41 3.28 22.83 24.16
N VAL A 42 2.63 22.11 23.25
CA VAL A 42 2.43 22.52 21.85
C VAL A 42 1.63 23.82 21.81
N ASP A 43 0.52 23.90 22.54
CA ASP A 43 -0.31 25.10 22.67
C ASP A 43 0.51 26.29 23.18
N HIS A 44 1.32 26.13 24.21
CA HIS A 44 2.17 27.20 24.75
C HIS A 44 3.13 27.75 23.69
N LEU A 45 3.77 26.86 22.92
CA LEU A 45 4.70 27.25 21.86
C LEU A 45 4.00 27.95 20.69
N TYR A 46 2.74 27.63 20.44
CA TYR A 46 1.92 28.26 19.39
C TYR A 46 1.06 29.43 19.88
N THR A 47 0.98 29.68 21.19
CA THR A 47 0.23 30.81 21.75
C THR A 47 0.92 32.10 21.31
N SER A 48 0.13 33.07 20.83
CA SER A 48 0.73 34.34 20.41
C SER A 48 1.36 35.05 21.61
N PRO A 49 2.47 35.80 21.41
CA PRO A 49 3.11 36.54 22.48
C PRO A 49 2.14 37.50 23.19
N GLU A 50 1.19 38.08 22.45
CA GLU A 50 0.14 38.94 22.99
C GLU A 50 -0.81 38.20 23.95
N GLN A 51 -1.22 36.98 23.60
CA GLN A 51 -2.05 36.14 24.46
C GLN A 51 -1.29 35.69 25.72
N LEU A 52 0.01 35.38 25.60
CA LEU A 52 0.85 35.07 26.75
C LEU A 52 1.02 36.26 27.70
N LEU A 53 1.16 37.47 27.15
CA LEU A 53 1.23 38.70 27.95
C LEU A 53 -0.12 39.03 28.61
N ALA A 54 -1.22 38.82 27.90
CA ALA A 54 -2.57 39.04 28.43
C ALA A 54 -2.85 38.10 29.61
N THR A 55 -2.54 36.81 29.47
CA THR A 55 -2.70 35.80 30.53
C THR A 55 -1.77 36.07 31.72
N PHE A 56 -0.51 36.47 31.48
CA PHE A 56 0.40 36.88 32.55
C PHE A 56 -0.12 38.11 33.32
N THR A 57 -0.58 39.14 32.60
CA THR A 57 -1.12 40.36 33.21
C THR A 57 -2.39 40.06 34.02
N GLN A 58 -3.27 39.21 33.48
CA GLN A 58 -4.48 38.76 34.17
C GLN A 58 -4.15 37.96 35.44
N GLN A 59 -3.16 37.08 35.39
CA GLN A 59 -2.73 36.29 36.54
C GLN A 59 -2.13 37.18 37.64
N GLN A 60 -1.35 38.19 37.26
CA GLN A 60 -0.78 39.17 38.19
C GLN A 60 -1.90 39.98 38.88
N GLN A 61 -2.91 40.43 38.12
CA GLN A 61 -4.09 41.11 38.68
C GLN A 61 -4.87 40.22 39.64
N GLN A 62 -5.09 38.95 39.32
CA GLN A 62 -5.76 38.01 40.22
C GLN A 62 -4.98 37.77 41.52
N GLN A 63 -3.65 37.65 41.47
CA GLN A 63 -2.83 37.52 42.68
C GLN A 63 -2.92 38.77 43.57
N GLN A 64 -2.93 39.97 42.99
CA GLN A 64 -3.10 41.21 43.75
C GLN A 64 -4.49 41.27 44.42
N GLN A 65 -5.55 40.89 43.72
CA GLN A 65 -6.90 40.84 44.31
C GLN A 65 -7.00 39.81 45.45
N GLN A 66 -6.35 38.65 45.31
CA GLN A 66 -6.32 37.65 46.39
C GLN A 66 -5.54 38.14 47.61
N GLN A 67 -4.42 38.84 47.43
CA GLN A 67 -3.68 39.43 48.55
C GLN A 67 -4.49 40.52 49.25
N GLN A 68 -5.23 41.34 48.51
CA GLN A 68 -6.13 42.34 49.09
C GLN A 68 -7.23 41.70 49.92
N GLN A 69 -7.91 40.67 49.39
CA GLN A 69 -8.92 39.93 50.17
C GLN A 69 -8.32 39.28 51.43
N GLN A 70 -7.11 38.73 51.35
CA GLN A 70 -6.44 38.17 52.53
C GLN A 70 -6.07 39.24 53.56
N GLN A 71 -5.65 40.44 53.14
CA GLN A 71 -5.41 41.55 54.07
C GLN A 71 -6.70 42.03 54.72
N GLU A 72 -7.79 42.18 53.96
CA GLU A 72 -9.10 42.54 54.53
C GLU A 72 -9.58 41.50 55.54
N LEU A 73 -9.41 40.21 55.24
CA LEU A 73 -9.73 39.11 56.16
C LEU A 73 -8.85 39.12 57.42
N GLN A 74 -7.57 39.51 57.32
CA GLN A 74 -6.67 39.62 58.48
C GLN A 74 -6.96 40.86 59.34
N LEU A 75 -7.36 41.98 58.72
CA LEU A 75 -7.75 43.21 59.42
C LEU A 75 -9.13 43.09 60.09
N GLY A 76 -10.00 42.21 59.60
CA GLY A 76 -11.36 42.00 60.13
C GLY A 76 -11.48 41.21 61.44
N VAL A 77 -10.40 40.65 62.00
CA VAL A 77 -10.52 39.60 63.05
C VAL A 77 -10.33 40.08 64.50
N LYS A 78 -9.90 41.31 64.80
CA LYS A 78 -9.82 41.75 66.21
C LYS A 78 -10.13 43.24 66.43
N VAL A 79 -11.41 43.56 66.62
CA VAL A 79 -11.81 44.66 67.49
C VAL A 79 -12.82 44.10 68.50
N PRO A 80 -12.46 43.93 69.79
CA PRO A 80 -13.43 43.56 70.80
C PRO A 80 -14.45 44.69 70.93
N LEU A 81 -15.74 44.33 70.82
CA LEU A 81 -16.86 45.19 71.16
C LEU A 81 -16.59 45.82 72.52
N ILE A 82 -16.43 47.15 72.58
CA ILE A 82 -16.93 48.04 73.64
C ILE A 82 -16.76 49.48 73.11
N SER A 83 -17.92 50.09 72.83
CA SER A 83 -18.22 51.53 72.95
C SER A 83 -17.46 52.57 72.11
N ALA A 84 -18.08 53.02 71.01
CA ALA A 84 -18.48 54.42 70.81
C ALA A 84 -19.10 54.60 69.42
N ALA A 85 -20.41 54.81 69.37
CA ALA A 85 -21.13 55.24 68.18
C ALA A 85 -20.84 56.73 67.93
N HIS A 86 -20.59 57.09 66.66
CA HIS A 86 -20.22 58.42 66.11
C HIS A 86 -18.71 58.63 65.90
N GLN A 87 -18.23 58.25 64.71
CA GLN A 87 -17.02 58.70 63.97
C GLN A 87 -16.26 57.52 63.33
N LEU A 88 -16.85 56.75 62.40
CA LEU A 88 -16.08 55.70 61.70
C LEU A 88 -16.46 55.47 60.23
N GLN A 89 -17.01 56.47 59.53
CA GLN A 89 -17.43 56.31 58.13
C GLN A 89 -16.47 56.94 57.10
N GLN A 90 -15.30 57.44 57.52
CA GLN A 90 -14.28 58.03 56.65
C GLN A 90 -12.95 57.26 56.43
N PRO A 91 -12.61 56.14 57.10
CA PRO A 91 -11.33 55.47 56.81
C PRO A 91 -11.31 54.64 55.52
N GLN A 92 -12.46 54.14 55.05
CA GLN A 92 -12.48 53.13 53.99
C GLN A 92 -12.09 53.70 52.61
N ASP A 93 -12.62 54.87 52.24
CA ASP A 93 -12.24 55.55 51.00
C ASP A 93 -10.78 56.03 50.99
N GLN A 94 -10.25 56.38 52.16
CA GLN A 94 -8.86 56.85 52.29
C GLN A 94 -7.88 55.67 52.22
N GLN A 95 -8.24 54.52 52.78
CA GLN A 95 -7.47 53.29 52.67
C GLN A 95 -7.52 52.72 51.24
N GLN A 96 -8.67 52.82 50.56
CA GLN A 96 -8.80 52.40 49.15
C GLN A 96 -7.99 53.30 48.20
N ARG A 97 -7.94 54.62 48.44
CA ARG A 97 -7.06 55.54 47.69
C ARG A 97 -5.58 55.32 47.98
N GLN A 98 -5.19 55.04 49.23
CA GLN A 98 -3.79 54.69 49.54
C GLN A 98 -3.37 53.37 48.89
N GLN A 99 -4.27 52.38 48.81
CA GLN A 99 -3.99 51.13 48.09
C GLN A 99 -3.91 51.33 46.57
N GLN A 100 -4.76 52.18 45.98
CA GLN A 100 -4.63 52.54 44.56
C GLN A 100 -3.32 53.30 44.27
N GLN A 101 -2.89 54.18 45.18
CA GLN A 101 -1.58 54.85 45.05
C GLN A 101 -0.40 53.88 45.24
N GLN A 102 -0.51 52.89 46.12
CA GLN A 102 0.52 51.84 46.25
C GLN A 102 0.57 50.92 45.03
N GLN A 103 -0.56 50.65 44.36
CA GLN A 103 -0.56 49.90 43.09
C GLN A 103 0.11 50.67 41.95
N GLN A 104 0.04 52.01 41.95
CA GLN A 104 0.77 52.85 40.99
C GLN A 104 2.27 53.00 41.30
N LEU A 105 2.71 52.61 42.50
CA LEU A 105 4.11 52.73 42.94
C LEU A 105 4.92 51.44 42.78
N LEU A 106 4.32 50.33 42.32
CA LEU A 106 5.14 49.22 41.83
C LEU A 106 5.90 49.73 40.61
N PRO A 107 7.24 49.64 40.58
CA PRO A 107 8.03 50.22 39.51
C PRO A 107 7.62 49.60 38.17
N GLU A 108 7.01 50.39 37.28
CA GLU A 108 6.63 49.96 35.92
C GLU A 108 7.81 49.28 35.19
N SER A 109 9.04 49.72 35.53
CA SER A 109 10.31 49.12 35.10
C SER A 109 10.39 47.60 35.34
N ASP A 110 9.98 47.11 36.52
CA ASP A 110 10.07 45.67 36.84
C ASP A 110 9.03 44.86 36.06
N GLN A 111 7.86 45.44 35.81
CA GLN A 111 6.80 44.79 35.04
C GLN A 111 7.14 44.74 33.55
N GLU A 112 7.68 45.82 32.98
CA GLU A 112 8.18 45.85 31.60
C GLU A 112 9.35 44.90 31.39
N GLN A 113 10.25 44.80 32.37
CA GLN A 113 11.36 43.86 32.33
C GLN A 113 10.87 42.40 32.36
N ALA A 114 9.89 42.08 33.21
CA ALA A 114 9.27 40.75 33.24
C ALA A 114 8.56 40.42 31.93
N ARG A 115 7.81 41.37 31.35
CA ARG A 115 7.14 41.22 30.04
C ARG A 115 8.16 40.96 28.93
N SER A 116 9.23 41.75 28.89
CA SER A 116 10.31 41.61 27.92
C SER A 116 11.02 40.27 28.06
N GLN A 117 11.25 39.81 29.30
CA GLN A 117 11.87 38.52 29.57
C GLN A 117 10.98 37.35 29.14
N ILE A 118 9.66 37.42 29.37
CA ILE A 118 8.72 36.38 28.93
C ILE A 118 8.68 36.31 27.40
N LEU A 119 8.59 37.46 26.72
CA LEU A 119 8.61 37.52 25.26
C LEU A 119 9.91 36.97 24.68
N LEU A 120 11.06 37.38 25.24
CA LEU A 120 12.36 36.91 24.80
C LEU A 120 12.49 35.39 25.01
N THR A 121 12.08 34.90 26.18
CA THR A 121 12.13 33.47 26.49
C THR A 121 11.24 32.69 25.54
N HIS A 122 10.01 33.15 25.27
CA HIS A 122 9.09 32.49 24.34
C HIS A 122 9.62 32.49 22.90
N ALA A 123 10.16 33.61 22.42
CA ALA A 123 10.78 33.69 21.11
C ALA A 123 11.98 32.73 20.98
N LEU A 124 12.81 32.63 22.01
CA LEU A 124 13.91 31.67 22.06
C LEU A 124 13.40 30.22 22.10
N GLN A 125 12.32 29.94 22.84
CA GLN A 125 11.67 28.62 22.87
C GLN A 125 11.16 28.23 21.47
N GLN A 126 10.55 29.16 20.73
CA GLN A 126 10.11 28.94 19.36
C GLN A 126 11.30 28.72 18.40
N GLN A 127 12.42 29.42 18.57
CA GLN A 127 13.62 29.19 17.76
C GLN A 127 14.24 27.78 17.94
N GLN A 128 14.01 27.12 19.08
CA GLN A 128 14.47 25.75 19.29
C GLN A 128 13.63 24.71 18.51
N LEU A 129 12.48 25.10 17.95
CA LEU A 129 11.66 24.25 17.10
C LEU A 129 12.20 24.25 15.67
N THR A 130 13.30 23.52 15.45
CA THR A 130 13.81 23.28 14.10
C THR A 130 12.84 22.40 13.30
N ALA A 131 12.88 22.51 11.97
CA ALA A 131 12.09 21.64 11.08
C ALA A 131 12.37 20.14 11.34
N GLU A 132 13.61 19.80 11.70
CA GLU A 132 14.02 18.44 12.06
C GLU A 132 13.38 17.98 13.38
N LEU A 133 13.40 18.81 14.42
CA LEU A 133 12.74 18.49 15.68
C LEU A 133 11.24 18.33 15.47
N PHE A 134 10.63 19.18 14.65
CA PHE A 134 9.22 19.10 14.32
C PHE A 134 8.86 17.79 13.59
N SER A 135 9.66 17.40 12.60
CA SER A 135 9.56 16.08 11.94
C SER A 135 9.68 14.93 12.96
N GLN A 136 10.68 14.98 13.85
CA GLN A 136 10.86 13.97 14.90
C GLN A 136 9.67 13.89 15.85
N LEU A 137 9.10 15.04 16.26
CA LEU A 137 7.95 15.08 17.14
C LEU A 137 6.69 14.56 16.46
N LEU A 138 6.47 14.89 15.19
CA LEU A 138 5.40 14.32 14.38
C LEU A 138 5.49 12.80 14.32
N LEU A 139 6.69 12.27 14.05
CA LEU A 139 6.94 10.82 14.04
C LEU A 139 6.71 10.18 15.40
N LEU A 140 7.19 10.83 16.46
CA LEU A 140 7.04 10.33 17.83
C LEU A 140 5.57 10.35 18.28
N ALA A 141 4.80 11.40 17.94
CA ALA A 141 3.37 11.46 18.24
C ALA A 141 2.62 10.38 17.48
N ALA A 142 2.96 10.19 16.21
CA ALA A 142 2.36 9.18 15.38
C ALA A 142 2.67 7.76 15.92
N ASP A 143 3.95 7.46 16.22
CA ASP A 143 4.38 6.17 16.82
C ASP A 143 3.66 5.87 18.15
N ARG A 144 3.44 6.91 18.96
CA ARG A 144 2.74 6.81 20.25
C ARG A 144 1.24 6.98 20.18
N GLN A 145 0.67 7.00 18.96
CA GLN A 145 -0.76 7.04 18.72
C GLN A 145 -1.47 8.29 19.27
N HIS A 146 -0.76 9.43 19.29
CA HIS A 146 -1.32 10.73 19.68
C HIS A 146 -1.90 11.49 18.49
N TYR A 147 -2.93 10.93 17.86
CA TYR A 147 -3.44 11.45 16.59
C TYR A 147 -4.04 12.85 16.72
N GLY A 148 -4.73 13.14 17.83
CA GLY A 148 -5.19 14.49 18.12
C GLY A 148 -4.03 15.49 18.16
N LEU A 149 -2.87 15.08 18.69
CA LEU A 149 -1.67 15.90 18.71
C LEU A 149 -0.99 15.99 17.33
N VAL A 150 -0.98 14.91 16.54
CA VAL A 150 -0.49 14.95 15.15
C VAL A 150 -1.31 15.94 14.34
N LEU A 151 -2.64 15.89 14.42
CA LEU A 151 -3.53 16.85 13.78
C LEU A 151 -3.29 18.27 14.30
N GLN A 152 -3.20 18.41 15.62
CA GLN A 152 -2.92 19.68 16.25
C GLN A 152 -1.55 20.22 15.86
N LEU A 153 -0.56 19.36 15.54
CA LEU A 153 0.76 19.65 14.97
C LEU A 153 0.74 19.81 13.45
N LEU A 154 -0.32 19.47 12.73
CA LEU A 154 -0.50 19.80 11.30
C LEU A 154 -1.34 21.07 11.03
N GLN A 155 -2.36 21.37 11.84
CA GLN A 155 -3.35 22.47 11.66
C GLN A 155 -2.97 23.94 12.00
N GLY A 156 -1.76 24.25 12.45
CA GLY A 156 -1.38 25.53 13.07
C GLY A 156 -0.73 26.49 12.08
N ASP A 157 -1.11 27.76 12.15
CA ASP A 157 -0.84 28.78 11.12
C ASP A 157 0.64 29.13 10.89
N THR A 158 1.55 28.76 11.80
CA THR A 158 2.96 29.16 11.77
C THR A 158 3.91 28.09 11.22
N ARG A 159 3.40 27.16 10.38
CA ARG A 159 4.09 25.88 10.14
C ARG A 159 4.91 25.77 8.86
N PRO A 160 5.96 24.93 8.88
CA PRO A 160 6.54 24.41 7.66
C PRO A 160 5.43 23.68 6.89
N ARG A 161 5.11 24.15 5.68
CA ARG A 161 4.13 23.49 4.80
C ARG A 161 4.51 22.02 4.62
N ALA A 162 3.56 21.13 4.34
CA ALA A 162 3.81 19.70 4.19
C ALA A 162 5.00 19.39 3.25
N HIS A 163 5.24 20.25 2.25
CA HIS A 163 6.34 20.15 1.28
C HIS A 163 7.74 20.40 1.89
N GLN A 164 7.82 20.94 3.11
CA GLN A 164 9.07 21.15 3.85
C GLN A 164 9.42 19.97 4.78
N LEU A 165 8.49 19.03 4.97
CA LEU A 165 8.78 17.82 5.73
C LEU A 165 9.62 16.86 4.85
N PRO A 166 10.60 16.15 5.43
CA PRO A 166 11.31 15.10 4.71
C PRO A 166 10.32 14.04 4.19
N SER A 167 10.52 13.54 2.97
CA SER A 167 9.67 12.49 2.35
C SER A 167 9.45 11.30 3.30
N SER A 168 10.51 10.86 4.01
CA SER A 168 10.43 9.77 4.99
C SER A 168 9.49 10.06 6.16
N THR A 169 9.37 11.34 6.55
CA THR A 169 8.46 11.75 7.62
C THR A 169 7.03 11.68 7.13
N VAL A 170 6.77 12.20 5.93
CA VAL A 170 5.44 12.16 5.32
C VAL A 170 5.02 10.72 5.07
N ASP A 171 5.90 9.86 4.56
CA ASP A 171 5.63 8.44 4.36
C ASP A 171 5.28 7.73 5.68
N THR A 172 6.00 8.03 6.75
CA THR A 172 5.73 7.43 8.06
C THR A 172 4.44 7.98 8.67
N LEU A 173 4.16 9.27 8.52
CA LEU A 173 2.89 9.88 8.95
C LEU A 173 1.72 9.32 8.17
N LEU A 174 1.86 9.13 6.86
CA LEU A 174 0.89 8.44 6.03
C LEU A 174 0.72 7.02 6.54
N HIS A 175 1.77 6.20 6.62
CA HIS A 175 1.71 4.82 7.12
C HIS A 175 1.04 4.70 8.50
N ILE A 176 1.32 5.63 9.40
CA ILE A 176 0.72 5.65 10.71
C ILE A 176 -0.74 6.08 10.63
N ALA A 177 -1.07 7.10 9.84
CA ALA A 177 -2.45 7.48 9.56
C ALA A 177 -3.25 6.32 8.95
N LEU A 178 -2.62 5.43 8.19
CA LEU A 178 -3.26 4.22 7.62
C LEU A 178 -3.58 3.15 8.68
N ARG A 179 -2.81 3.08 9.77
CA ARG A 179 -2.89 2.01 10.79
C ARG A 179 -4.01 2.21 11.82
N ILE A 180 -4.69 3.36 11.81
CA ILE A 180 -5.64 3.82 12.83
C ILE A 180 -7.09 3.50 12.42
N GLY A 181 -7.39 2.24 12.10
CA GLY A 181 -8.65 1.86 11.44
C GLY A 181 -9.96 2.34 12.11
N ASP A 182 -10.00 2.54 13.43
CA ASP A 182 -11.28 2.74 14.15
C ASP A 182 -11.54 4.17 14.67
N GLU A 183 -10.51 4.98 14.91
CA GLU A 183 -10.69 6.43 15.24
C GLU A 183 -10.66 7.33 14.00
N GLN A 184 -10.37 6.74 12.83
CA GLN A 184 -10.22 7.39 11.53
C GLN A 184 -11.46 8.15 11.08
N ASP A 185 -12.67 7.58 11.24
CA ASP A 185 -13.87 8.21 10.70
C ASP A 185 -14.12 9.59 11.33
N LYS A 186 -13.82 9.75 12.63
CA LYS A 186 -13.99 11.03 13.32
C LYS A 186 -12.93 12.05 12.89
N ALA A 187 -11.66 11.66 12.85
CA ALA A 187 -10.59 12.55 12.42
C ALA A 187 -10.70 12.94 10.94
N ALA A 188 -11.00 11.97 10.08
CA ALA A 188 -11.15 12.18 8.65
C ALA A 188 -12.39 13.03 8.30
N SER A 189 -13.44 12.97 9.13
CA SER A 189 -14.60 13.86 8.99
C SER A 189 -14.32 15.32 9.34
N GLN A 190 -13.27 15.61 10.12
CA GLN A 190 -12.88 16.98 10.49
C GLN A 190 -12.00 17.67 9.44
N LEU A 191 -11.42 16.93 8.50
CA LEU A 191 -10.63 17.51 7.43
C LEU A 191 -11.52 18.23 6.43
N THR A 192 -11.13 19.47 6.07
CA THR A 192 -11.81 20.19 4.98
C THR A 192 -11.55 19.51 3.65
N ARG A 193 -12.38 19.78 2.64
CA ARG A 193 -12.20 19.23 1.30
C ARG A 193 -10.82 19.58 0.71
N ASP A 194 -10.39 20.81 0.89
CA ASP A 194 -9.09 21.28 0.37
C ASP A 194 -7.92 20.56 1.05
N GLN A 195 -8.01 20.29 2.36
CA GLN A 195 -7.01 19.51 3.08
C GLN A 195 -6.96 18.05 2.60
N LYS A 196 -8.12 17.44 2.32
CA LYS A 196 -8.17 16.09 1.76
C LYS A 196 -7.51 16.06 0.37
N ASP A 197 -7.81 17.03 -0.48
CA ASP A 197 -7.24 17.14 -1.82
C ASP A 197 -5.71 17.37 -1.74
N GLU A 198 -5.23 18.26 -0.87
CA GLU A 198 -3.80 18.49 -0.63
C GLU A 198 -3.09 17.22 -0.12
N LEU A 199 -3.71 16.45 0.77
CA LEU A 199 -3.14 15.19 1.27
C LEU A 199 -3.04 14.14 0.17
N LEU A 200 -4.06 14.01 -0.69
CA LEU A 200 -4.04 13.09 -1.82
C LEU A 200 -2.94 13.47 -2.81
N LEU A 201 -2.84 14.77 -3.16
CA LEU A 201 -1.81 15.27 -4.07
C LEU A 201 -0.41 15.07 -3.49
N THR A 202 -0.21 15.39 -2.22
CA THR A 202 1.09 15.19 -1.54
C THR A 202 1.49 13.71 -1.57
N ALA A 203 0.56 12.79 -1.29
CA ALA A 203 0.84 11.35 -1.36
C ALA A 203 1.22 10.90 -2.78
N ALA A 204 0.58 11.48 -3.81
CA ALA A 204 0.87 11.17 -5.21
C ALA A 204 2.19 11.80 -5.71
N GLU A 205 2.50 13.04 -5.32
CA GLU A 205 3.78 13.73 -5.62
C GLU A 205 4.98 13.00 -5.00
N LEU A 206 4.77 12.35 -3.86
CA LEU A 206 5.77 11.47 -3.25
C LEU A 206 5.87 10.11 -3.93
N GLY A 207 5.00 9.81 -4.91
CA GLY A 207 4.91 8.51 -5.56
C GLY A 207 4.43 7.38 -4.65
N ASN A 208 3.83 7.70 -3.50
CA ASN A 208 3.41 6.71 -2.52
C ASN A 208 2.01 6.16 -2.84
N GLY A 209 1.98 5.20 -3.78
CA GLY A 209 0.74 4.56 -4.20
C GLY A 209 -0.02 3.85 -3.07
N HIS A 210 0.68 3.34 -2.04
CA HIS A 210 0.01 2.68 -0.91
C HIS A 210 -0.71 3.68 -0.01
N ALA A 211 -0.07 4.79 0.32
CA ALA A 211 -0.71 5.88 1.05
C ALA A 211 -1.94 6.38 0.31
N LEU A 212 -1.84 6.55 -1.01
CA LEU A 212 -2.97 6.98 -1.83
C LEU A 212 -4.14 5.98 -1.81
N VAL A 213 -3.86 4.66 -1.89
CA VAL A 213 -4.90 3.61 -1.76
C VAL A 213 -5.68 3.75 -0.47
N VAL A 214 -4.97 3.93 0.64
CA VAL A 214 -5.62 3.97 1.94
C VAL A 214 -6.31 5.32 2.15
N LEU A 215 -5.71 6.45 1.74
CA LEU A 215 -6.40 7.75 1.77
C LEU A 215 -7.71 7.70 0.97
N LEU A 216 -7.70 7.17 -0.26
CA LEU A 216 -8.90 7.01 -1.08
C LEU A 216 -9.90 5.98 -0.53
N GLY A 217 -9.44 5.04 0.30
CA GLY A 217 -10.25 4.03 0.96
C GLY A 217 -10.94 4.52 2.23
N HIS A 218 -10.26 5.36 3.01
CA HIS A 218 -10.64 5.71 4.39
C HIS A 218 -11.07 7.16 4.57
N LEU A 219 -10.72 8.09 3.67
CA LEU A 219 -11.26 9.45 3.75
C LEU A 219 -12.70 9.43 3.22
N PRO A 220 -13.71 9.70 4.07
CA PRO A 220 -15.06 9.94 3.58
C PRO A 220 -14.99 11.13 2.61
N ASP A 221 -15.63 10.99 1.46
CA ASP A 221 -15.59 11.95 0.35
C ASP A 221 -14.26 12.07 -0.42
N ALA A 222 -13.22 11.27 -0.16
CA ALA A 222 -12.04 11.28 -1.04
C ALA A 222 -12.33 10.72 -2.44
N LYS A 223 -13.34 9.84 -2.56
CA LYS A 223 -13.93 9.49 -3.87
C LYS A 223 -14.63 10.68 -4.54
N ALA A 224 -14.92 11.74 -3.78
CA ALA A 224 -15.45 13.01 -4.24
C ALA A 224 -14.38 14.10 -4.41
N ALA A 225 -13.09 13.73 -4.45
CA ALA A 225 -12.02 14.60 -4.92
C ALA A 225 -12.49 15.42 -6.13
N GLY A 226 -12.06 16.69 -6.21
CA GLY A 226 -12.35 17.55 -7.35
C GLY A 226 -12.00 16.87 -8.69
N ALA A 227 -12.67 17.26 -9.77
CA ALA A 227 -12.28 16.79 -11.11
C ALA A 227 -10.83 17.20 -11.43
N ASP A 228 -10.43 18.39 -10.97
CA ASP A 228 -9.07 18.92 -11.08
C ASP A 228 -8.08 18.07 -10.27
N THR A 229 -8.43 17.76 -9.01
CA THR A 229 -7.61 16.89 -8.15
C THR A 229 -7.47 15.48 -8.74
N ALA A 230 -8.56 14.89 -9.23
CA ALA A 230 -8.51 13.57 -9.89
C ALA A 230 -7.65 13.57 -11.15
N THR A 231 -7.68 14.66 -11.92
CA THR A 231 -6.84 14.90 -13.10
C THR A 231 -5.37 14.96 -12.71
N GLN A 232 -5.02 15.78 -11.73
CA GLN A 232 -3.65 15.91 -11.24
C GLN A 232 -3.12 14.59 -10.66
N LEU A 233 -3.94 13.85 -9.90
CA LEU A 233 -3.58 12.53 -9.40
C LEU A 233 -3.29 11.54 -10.54
N LEU A 234 -4.02 11.62 -11.65
CA LEU A 234 -3.80 10.80 -12.83
C LEU A 234 -2.49 11.16 -13.53
N GLU A 235 -2.23 12.46 -13.71
CA GLU A 235 -0.99 12.98 -14.29
C GLU A 235 0.23 12.58 -13.46
N LEU A 236 0.18 12.76 -12.13
CA LEU A 236 1.23 12.33 -11.20
C LEU A 236 1.44 10.81 -11.26
N ALA A 237 0.36 10.01 -11.33
CA ALA A 237 0.47 8.56 -11.48
C ALA A 237 1.25 8.14 -12.73
N VAL A 238 1.03 8.84 -13.85
CA VAL A 238 1.76 8.61 -15.09
C VAL A 238 3.18 9.17 -15.05
N GLN A 239 3.38 10.35 -14.47
CA GLN A 239 4.70 10.97 -14.31
C GLN A 239 5.64 10.10 -13.47
N HIS A 240 5.15 9.54 -12.36
CA HIS A 240 5.90 8.61 -11.51
C HIS A 240 6.00 7.19 -12.08
N ARG A 241 5.35 6.93 -13.21
CA ARG A 241 5.26 5.60 -13.84
C ARG A 241 4.77 4.50 -12.88
N HIS A 242 3.81 4.83 -12.00
CA HIS A 242 3.42 3.95 -10.90
C HIS A 242 2.07 3.27 -11.20
N SER A 243 2.11 2.03 -11.69
CA SER A 243 0.92 1.30 -12.17
C SER A 243 -0.16 1.06 -11.11
N SER A 244 0.24 0.81 -9.86
CA SER A 244 -0.70 0.65 -8.74
C SER A 244 -1.37 1.97 -8.36
N MET A 245 -0.64 3.09 -8.44
CA MET A 245 -1.17 4.43 -8.17
C MET A 245 -2.21 4.77 -9.24
N LEU A 246 -1.85 4.56 -10.51
CA LEU A 246 -2.74 4.72 -11.65
C LEU A 246 -4.02 3.90 -11.46
N SER A 247 -3.90 2.60 -11.17
CA SER A 247 -5.05 1.70 -10.94
C SER A 247 -5.95 2.14 -9.78
N THR A 248 -5.36 2.76 -8.77
CA THR A 248 -6.06 3.20 -7.57
C THR A 248 -6.83 4.47 -7.80
N VAL A 249 -6.18 5.50 -8.37
CA VAL A 249 -6.82 6.75 -8.80
C VAL A 249 -7.95 6.42 -9.74
N ALA A 250 -7.66 5.56 -10.70
CA ALA A 250 -8.60 5.06 -11.67
C ALA A 250 -9.87 4.48 -11.03
N ARG A 251 -9.70 3.50 -10.14
CA ARG A 251 -10.82 2.82 -9.47
C ARG A 251 -11.61 3.76 -8.54
N SER A 252 -10.93 4.70 -7.89
CA SER A 252 -11.54 5.52 -6.83
C SER A 252 -12.18 6.80 -7.36
N CYS A 253 -11.63 7.37 -8.44
CA CYS A 253 -12.08 8.62 -9.05
C CYS A 253 -12.86 8.41 -10.36
N THR A 254 -13.31 7.18 -10.64
CA THR A 254 -13.95 6.79 -11.91
C THR A 254 -15.09 7.74 -12.32
N TYR A 255 -15.97 8.12 -11.39
CA TYR A 255 -17.12 8.98 -11.70
C TYR A 255 -16.69 10.39 -12.16
N LYS A 256 -15.67 10.96 -11.54
CA LYS A 256 -15.17 12.31 -11.85
C LYS A 256 -14.42 12.32 -13.18
N LEU A 257 -13.56 11.33 -13.39
CA LEU A 257 -12.82 11.16 -14.65
C LEU A 257 -13.77 10.96 -15.85
N LYS A 258 -14.92 10.30 -15.64
CA LYS A 258 -15.93 10.13 -16.69
C LYS A 258 -16.64 11.42 -17.10
N MET A 259 -16.78 12.39 -16.19
CA MET A 259 -17.64 13.56 -16.39
C MET A 259 -16.92 14.79 -16.94
N GLY A 260 -15.58 14.82 -16.95
CA GLY A 260 -14.86 16.07 -17.31
C GLY A 260 -13.41 15.95 -17.77
N CYS A 261 -12.88 14.76 -18.01
CA CYS A 261 -11.42 14.59 -18.21
C CYS A 261 -11.04 13.99 -19.57
N HIS A 262 -11.86 14.14 -20.61
CA HIS A 262 -11.55 13.55 -21.93
C HIS A 262 -10.22 14.04 -22.51
N GLU A 263 -9.98 15.35 -22.49
CA GLU A 263 -8.75 15.97 -23.02
C GLU A 263 -7.51 15.51 -22.23
N VAL A 264 -7.63 15.47 -20.89
CA VAL A 264 -6.58 14.99 -20.00
C VAL A 264 -6.25 13.53 -20.29
N LEU A 265 -7.26 12.67 -20.39
CA LEU A 265 -7.08 11.25 -20.68
C LEU A 265 -6.37 11.04 -22.03
N GLN A 266 -6.68 11.87 -23.02
CA GLN A 266 -6.02 11.87 -24.32
C GLN A 266 -4.54 12.25 -24.19
N GLU A 267 -4.25 13.35 -23.49
CA GLU A 267 -2.88 13.85 -23.34
C GLU A 267 -2.03 12.90 -22.48
N VAL A 268 -2.62 12.28 -21.46
CA VAL A 268 -1.98 11.26 -20.65
C VAL A 268 -1.66 10.01 -21.49
N ALA A 269 -2.61 9.52 -22.31
CA ALA A 269 -2.36 8.40 -23.22
C ALA A 269 -1.29 8.74 -24.27
N ALA A 270 -1.30 9.96 -24.80
CA ALA A 270 -0.27 10.47 -25.71
C ALA A 270 1.10 10.56 -25.02
N SER A 271 1.16 11.01 -23.77
CA SER A 271 2.38 11.07 -22.97
C SER A 271 2.97 9.67 -22.71
N LEU A 272 2.12 8.68 -22.43
CA LEU A 272 2.52 7.27 -22.31
C LEU A 272 3.09 6.71 -23.62
N LEU A 273 2.52 7.10 -24.77
CA LEU A 273 3.06 6.75 -26.09
C LEU A 273 4.42 7.42 -26.34
N ARG A 274 4.58 8.70 -25.97
CA ARG A 274 5.86 9.40 -26.11
C ARG A 274 6.97 8.73 -25.28
N THR A 275 6.63 8.23 -24.09
CA THR A 275 7.56 7.56 -23.16
C THR A 275 7.78 6.06 -23.42
N ASP A 276 7.05 5.45 -24.37
CA ASP A 276 7.03 4.00 -24.68
C ASP A 276 6.76 3.10 -23.45
N ASP A 277 5.98 3.58 -22.48
CA ASP A 277 5.65 2.79 -21.29
C ASP A 277 4.49 1.83 -21.58
N ARG A 278 4.83 0.63 -22.06
CA ARG A 278 3.87 -0.35 -22.59
C ARG A 278 2.91 -0.88 -21.54
N GLU A 279 3.38 -1.04 -20.30
CA GLU A 279 2.59 -1.58 -19.20
C GLU A 279 1.55 -0.57 -18.73
N LEU A 280 1.97 0.68 -18.51
CA LEU A 280 1.05 1.75 -18.13
C LEU A 280 0.10 2.11 -19.25
N LEU A 281 0.55 2.09 -20.50
CA LEU A 281 -0.30 2.30 -21.66
C LEU A 281 -1.38 1.22 -21.74
N ALA A 282 -1.01 -0.06 -21.64
CA ALA A 282 -1.97 -1.16 -21.61
C ALA A 282 -3.00 -1.00 -20.48
N LEU A 283 -2.53 -0.60 -19.29
CA LEU A 283 -3.41 -0.32 -18.15
C LEU A 283 -4.35 0.85 -18.43
N MET A 284 -3.84 1.96 -18.98
CA MET A 284 -4.63 3.13 -19.35
C MET A 284 -5.71 2.79 -20.39
N ILE A 285 -5.36 2.04 -21.43
CA ILE A 285 -6.32 1.61 -22.46
C ILE A 285 -7.42 0.77 -21.84
N ASN A 286 -7.09 -0.18 -20.96
CA ASN A 286 -8.09 -0.97 -20.23
C ASN A 286 -9.02 -0.11 -19.37
N LEU A 287 -8.50 0.94 -18.74
CA LEU A 287 -9.30 1.87 -17.97
C LEU A 287 -10.23 2.69 -18.86
N LEU A 288 -9.72 3.23 -19.97
CA LEU A 288 -10.51 3.97 -20.97
C LEU A 288 -11.63 3.10 -21.54
N ALA A 289 -11.29 1.89 -21.97
CA ALA A 289 -12.21 0.84 -22.41
C ALA A 289 -13.34 0.62 -21.39
N ARG A 290 -12.98 0.45 -20.12
CA ARG A 290 -13.93 0.14 -19.05
C ARG A 290 -14.82 1.33 -18.68
N TRP A 291 -14.32 2.56 -18.76
CA TRP A 291 -15.05 3.73 -18.29
C TRP A 291 -15.83 4.45 -19.36
N LEU A 292 -15.20 4.61 -20.51
CA LEU A 292 -15.65 5.46 -21.61
C LEU A 292 -15.57 4.65 -22.91
N PRO A 293 -16.41 3.61 -23.05
CA PRO A 293 -16.35 2.66 -24.16
C PRO A 293 -16.41 3.33 -25.54
N ARG A 294 -17.27 4.34 -25.69
CA ARG A 294 -17.40 5.14 -26.93
C ARG A 294 -16.16 5.97 -27.20
N TYR A 295 -15.69 6.70 -26.19
CA TYR A 295 -14.46 7.50 -26.31
C TYR A 295 -13.24 6.65 -26.67
N ALA A 296 -13.13 5.46 -26.08
CA ALA A 296 -12.09 4.51 -26.43
C ALA A 296 -12.21 4.08 -27.90
N ALA A 297 -13.40 3.75 -28.39
CA ALA A 297 -13.62 3.41 -29.80
C ALA A 297 -13.23 4.57 -30.74
N ASP A 298 -13.61 5.79 -30.41
CA ASP A 298 -13.36 6.98 -31.25
C ASP A 298 -11.87 7.41 -31.26
N ASN A 299 -11.16 7.25 -30.13
CA ASN A 299 -9.79 7.76 -29.97
C ASN A 299 -8.70 6.72 -30.17
N LEU A 300 -9.02 5.42 -30.14
CA LEU A 300 -8.03 4.37 -30.34
C LEU A 300 -7.40 4.41 -31.75
N PRO A 301 -8.12 4.73 -32.85
CA PRO A 301 -7.50 4.95 -34.16
C PRO A 301 -6.46 6.09 -34.13
N TRP A 302 -6.79 7.19 -33.45
CA TRP A 302 -5.86 8.31 -33.28
C TRP A 302 -4.62 7.91 -32.45
N LEU A 303 -4.81 7.18 -31.34
CA LEU A 303 -3.69 6.65 -30.54
C LEU A 303 -2.81 5.68 -31.33
N LEU A 304 -3.42 4.85 -32.19
CA LEU A 304 -2.71 3.94 -33.09
C LEU A 304 -1.89 4.72 -34.13
N GLN A 305 -2.49 5.73 -34.75
CA GLN A 305 -1.79 6.62 -35.68
C GLN A 305 -0.61 7.32 -35.01
N LEU A 306 -0.80 7.84 -33.79
CA LEU A 306 0.26 8.47 -33.01
C LEU A 306 1.36 7.46 -32.64
N ALA A 307 1.02 6.23 -32.25
CA ALA A 307 1.99 5.17 -31.97
C ALA A 307 2.85 4.83 -33.19
N VAL A 308 2.23 4.78 -34.38
CA VAL A 308 2.91 4.56 -35.65
C VAL A 308 3.86 5.73 -35.96
N GLN A 309 3.36 6.96 -35.90
CA GLN A 309 4.18 8.18 -36.11
C GLN A 309 5.40 8.21 -35.19
N LEU A 310 5.20 7.93 -33.90
CA LEU A 310 6.27 7.88 -32.90
C LEU A 310 7.17 6.64 -33.00
N GLY A 311 6.81 5.63 -33.80
CA GLY A 311 7.63 4.43 -34.01
C GLY A 311 7.56 3.41 -32.88
N ARG A 312 6.48 3.41 -32.11
CA ARG A 312 6.32 2.61 -30.90
C ARG A 312 5.63 1.29 -31.22
N SER A 313 6.36 0.37 -31.84
CA SER A 313 5.79 -0.95 -32.23
C SER A 313 5.26 -1.78 -31.05
N GLY A 314 5.88 -1.64 -29.87
CA GLY A 314 5.37 -2.28 -28.66
C GLY A 314 4.06 -1.69 -28.15
N ALA A 315 3.87 -0.38 -28.29
CA ALA A 315 2.61 0.27 -27.95
C ALA A 315 1.46 -0.18 -28.87
N ILE A 316 1.71 -0.40 -30.15
CA ILE A 316 0.73 -0.97 -31.09
C ILE A 316 0.22 -2.34 -30.58
N ARG A 317 1.14 -3.19 -30.09
CA ARG A 317 0.78 -4.48 -29.50
C ARG A 317 0.01 -4.31 -28.19
N SER A 318 0.33 -3.32 -27.35
CA SER A 318 -0.45 -3.02 -26.15
C SER A 318 -1.87 -2.54 -26.50
N LEU A 319 -2.00 -1.62 -27.46
CA LEU A 319 -3.29 -1.13 -28.00
C LEU A 319 -4.15 -2.28 -28.50
N TYR A 320 -3.53 -3.28 -29.14
CA TYR A 320 -4.25 -4.43 -29.68
C TYR A 320 -4.50 -5.57 -28.68
N SER A 321 -3.51 -5.96 -27.88
CA SER A 321 -3.63 -7.07 -26.92
C SER A 321 -4.66 -6.80 -25.82
N GLN A 322 -4.89 -5.52 -25.52
CA GLN A 322 -5.92 -5.09 -24.58
C GLN A 322 -7.30 -4.93 -25.22
N GLN A 323 -7.44 -5.24 -26.52
CA GLN A 323 -8.76 -5.36 -27.13
C GLN A 323 -9.48 -6.55 -26.45
N PRO A 324 -10.56 -6.29 -25.70
CA PRO A 324 -11.14 -7.29 -24.82
C PRO A 324 -11.85 -8.35 -25.66
N GLN A 325 -11.21 -9.52 -25.80
CA GLN A 325 -11.72 -10.61 -26.64
C GLN A 325 -13.06 -11.20 -26.16
N ARG A 326 -13.53 -10.89 -24.95
CA ARG A 326 -14.82 -11.36 -24.42
C ARG A 326 -15.35 -10.38 -23.37
N GLY A 327 -16.56 -9.86 -23.57
CA GLY A 327 -17.39 -9.40 -22.44
C GLY A 327 -17.73 -7.91 -22.36
N TRP A 328 -17.89 -7.19 -23.46
CA TRP A 328 -18.64 -5.94 -23.44
C TRP A 328 -20.12 -6.29 -23.65
N GLY A 329 -20.84 -6.38 -22.53
CA GLY A 329 -22.24 -6.81 -22.53
C GLY A 329 -23.15 -5.90 -23.35
N CYS A 330 -23.97 -6.55 -24.19
CA CYS A 330 -25.28 -6.14 -24.71
C CYS A 330 -25.40 -5.23 -25.95
N THR A 331 -24.32 -4.88 -26.65
CA THR A 331 -24.43 -4.31 -28.01
C THR A 331 -23.46 -5.01 -28.95
N PRO A 332 -23.82 -5.23 -30.23
CA PRO A 332 -22.97 -5.94 -31.20
C PRO A 332 -21.59 -5.30 -31.22
N GLU A 333 -20.58 -6.17 -31.19
CA GLU A 333 -19.16 -5.88 -30.99
C GLU A 333 -18.72 -4.57 -31.68
N PRO A 334 -18.22 -3.57 -30.94
CA PRO A 334 -17.37 -2.56 -31.55
C PRO A 334 -16.07 -3.27 -31.90
N LYS A 335 -16.03 -3.88 -33.09
CA LYS A 335 -14.76 -4.16 -33.74
C LYS A 335 -14.02 -2.82 -33.78
N LEU A 336 -12.70 -2.84 -33.54
CA LEU A 336 -11.89 -1.76 -34.07
C LEU A 336 -12.03 -1.86 -35.58
N ASP A 337 -13.09 -1.26 -36.10
CA ASP A 337 -13.21 -0.91 -37.49
C ASP A 337 -12.32 0.32 -37.66
N CYS A 338 -11.01 0.17 -37.42
CA CYS A 338 -10.07 1.00 -38.15
C CYS A 338 -10.45 0.73 -39.61
N GLU A 339 -11.00 1.74 -40.26
CA GLU A 339 -11.46 1.59 -41.62
C GLU A 339 -10.27 1.03 -42.42
N LEU A 340 -10.51 0.00 -43.24
CA LEU A 340 -9.49 -0.58 -44.11
C LEU A 340 -8.56 0.47 -44.75
N PRO A 341 -9.04 1.63 -45.26
CA PRO A 341 -8.16 2.69 -45.76
C PRO A 341 -7.20 3.29 -44.73
N GLU A 342 -7.59 3.43 -43.47
CA GLU A 342 -6.71 3.96 -42.41
C GLU A 342 -5.59 2.97 -42.10
N LEU A 343 -5.91 1.68 -41.96
CA LEU A 343 -4.91 0.65 -41.70
C LEU A 343 -3.93 0.52 -42.88
N GLU A 344 -4.43 0.61 -44.11
CA GLU A 344 -3.62 0.64 -45.32
C GLU A 344 -2.66 1.84 -45.33
N ALA A 345 -3.15 3.04 -44.96
CA ALA A 345 -2.33 4.24 -44.84
C ALA A 345 -1.24 4.10 -43.76
N LEU A 346 -1.56 3.50 -42.61
CA LEU A 346 -0.61 3.22 -41.53
C LEU A 346 0.46 2.20 -41.94
N LEU A 347 0.08 1.14 -42.66
CA LEU A 347 1.01 0.16 -43.22
C LEU A 347 1.93 0.79 -44.28
N HIS A 348 1.40 1.62 -45.15
CA HIS A 348 2.19 2.40 -46.08
C HIS A 348 3.20 3.28 -45.33
N TRP A 349 2.76 4.04 -44.33
CA TRP A 349 3.65 4.92 -43.56
C TRP A 349 4.76 4.13 -42.84
N ALA A 350 4.42 2.99 -42.24
CA ALA A 350 5.36 2.11 -41.55
C ALA A 350 6.41 1.51 -42.50
N ALA A 351 5.96 1.06 -43.68
CA ALA A 351 6.83 0.54 -44.74
C ALA A 351 7.75 1.63 -45.29
N HIS A 352 7.21 2.83 -45.56
CA HIS A 352 7.99 3.97 -46.04
C HIS A 352 9.04 4.44 -45.02
N SER A 353 8.77 4.28 -43.73
CA SER A 353 9.71 4.62 -42.66
C SER A 353 10.75 3.51 -42.40
N ASN A 354 10.73 2.41 -43.17
CA ASN A 354 11.58 1.22 -43.00
C ASN A 354 11.56 0.65 -41.56
N ARG A 355 10.39 0.67 -40.92
CA ARG A 355 10.20 0.23 -39.52
C ARG A 355 9.59 -1.17 -39.48
N SER A 356 10.44 -2.19 -39.69
CA SER A 356 10.07 -3.62 -39.77
C SER A 356 9.21 -4.12 -38.59
N SER A 357 9.60 -3.79 -37.36
CA SER A 357 8.88 -4.21 -36.15
C SER A 357 7.46 -3.63 -36.06
N MET A 358 7.25 -2.47 -36.68
CA MET A 358 5.99 -1.76 -36.70
C MET A 358 5.08 -2.32 -37.78
N VAL A 359 5.62 -2.61 -38.98
CA VAL A 359 4.94 -3.36 -40.03
C VAL A 359 4.45 -4.70 -39.49
N GLN A 360 5.32 -5.46 -38.82
CA GLN A 360 4.94 -6.72 -38.17
C GLN A 360 3.82 -6.54 -37.15
N SER A 361 3.89 -5.49 -36.32
CA SER A 361 2.86 -5.25 -35.30
C SER A 361 1.52 -4.81 -35.91
N LEU A 362 1.53 -4.09 -37.02
CA LEU A 362 0.33 -3.70 -37.77
C LEU A 362 -0.29 -4.89 -38.54
N LEU A 363 0.53 -5.79 -39.09
CA LEU A 363 0.06 -7.00 -39.77
C LEU A 363 -0.60 -8.01 -38.82
N LEU A 364 -0.32 -7.91 -37.51
CA LEU A 364 -0.99 -8.72 -36.48
C LEU A 364 -2.38 -8.20 -36.10
N LEU A 365 -2.78 -7.01 -36.59
CA LEU A 365 -4.11 -6.47 -36.36
C LEU A 365 -5.16 -7.25 -37.18
N PRO A 366 -6.37 -7.47 -36.66
CA PRO A 366 -7.38 -8.33 -37.27
C PRO A 366 -7.93 -7.70 -38.55
N GLY A 367 -7.93 -6.36 -38.62
CA GLY A 367 -8.24 -5.63 -39.85
C GLY A 367 -7.25 -5.91 -40.99
N ALA A 368 -6.01 -6.33 -40.70
CA ALA A 368 -5.03 -6.64 -41.74
C ALA A 368 -5.44 -7.86 -42.56
N ALA A 369 -6.19 -8.80 -41.98
CA ALA A 369 -6.72 -9.96 -42.70
C ALA A 369 -7.73 -9.57 -43.80
N GLY A 370 -8.39 -8.41 -43.67
CA GLY A 370 -9.28 -7.86 -44.69
C GLY A 370 -8.55 -7.17 -45.86
N LEU A 371 -7.26 -6.88 -45.72
CA LEU A 371 -6.45 -6.26 -46.77
C LEU A 371 -5.91 -7.31 -47.76
N PRO A 372 -5.57 -6.92 -49.00
CA PRO A 372 -5.02 -7.82 -50.00
C PRO A 372 -3.78 -8.56 -49.49
N SER A 373 -3.82 -9.90 -49.54
CA SER A 373 -2.77 -10.78 -49.01
C SER A 373 -2.44 -10.54 -47.53
N GLY A 374 -3.43 -10.18 -46.71
CA GLY A 374 -3.25 -9.89 -45.29
C GLY A 374 -2.48 -8.60 -45.03
N GLY A 375 -2.48 -7.66 -45.97
CA GLY A 375 -1.71 -6.39 -45.91
C GLY A 375 -0.28 -6.49 -46.44
N LEU A 376 0.23 -7.69 -46.74
CA LEU A 376 1.59 -7.86 -47.29
C LEU A 376 1.76 -7.18 -48.65
N ARG A 377 0.71 -7.17 -49.48
CA ARG A 377 0.77 -6.55 -50.81
C ARG A 377 0.98 -5.05 -50.72
N VAL A 378 0.27 -4.38 -49.81
CA VAL A 378 0.40 -2.94 -49.50
C VAL A 378 1.84 -2.61 -49.12
N VAL A 379 2.41 -3.41 -48.22
CA VAL A 379 3.79 -3.26 -47.75
C VAL A 379 4.80 -3.46 -48.90
N MET A 380 4.63 -4.50 -49.72
CA MET A 380 5.50 -4.76 -50.87
C MET A 380 5.44 -3.64 -51.91
N ASP A 381 4.25 -3.13 -52.20
CA ASP A 381 4.04 -2.06 -53.17
C ASP A 381 4.65 -0.73 -52.66
N ALA A 382 4.54 -0.44 -51.35
CA ALA A 382 5.24 0.67 -50.71
C ALA A 382 6.77 0.57 -50.85
N CYS A 383 7.34 -0.61 -50.57
CA CYS A 383 8.79 -0.83 -50.70
C CYS A 383 9.28 -0.70 -52.14
N ARG A 384 8.48 -1.18 -53.12
CA ARG A 384 8.77 -1.02 -54.55
C ARG A 384 8.77 0.44 -54.97
N GLN A 385 7.80 1.22 -54.50
CA GLN A 385 7.71 2.66 -54.79
C GLN A 385 8.93 3.43 -54.24
N GLN A 386 9.52 2.97 -53.13
CA GLN A 386 10.75 3.54 -52.59
C GLN A 386 12.04 3.09 -53.30
N GLY A 387 11.96 2.24 -54.33
CA GLY A 387 13.15 1.71 -55.01
C GLY A 387 14.01 0.78 -54.15
N GLN A 388 13.51 0.34 -52.99
CA GLN A 388 14.19 -0.65 -52.17
C GLN A 388 13.98 -2.03 -52.80
N GLN A 389 15.05 -2.83 -52.91
CA GLN A 389 14.94 -4.21 -53.39
C GLN A 389 14.05 -5.01 -52.42
N ALA A 390 12.78 -5.20 -52.80
CA ALA A 390 11.76 -5.87 -52.02
C ALA A 390 12.19 -7.26 -51.50
N GLY A 391 13.15 -7.91 -52.17
CA GLY A 391 13.69 -9.21 -51.78
C GLY A 391 14.43 -9.24 -50.44
N SER A 392 15.14 -8.17 -50.05
CA SER A 392 15.98 -8.16 -48.82
C SER A 392 15.20 -7.73 -47.56
N ALA A 393 14.25 -6.81 -47.71
CA ALA A 393 13.39 -6.37 -46.60
C ALA A 393 12.30 -7.43 -46.29
N ALA A 394 11.67 -8.00 -47.32
CA ALA A 394 10.60 -8.99 -47.13
C ALA A 394 11.13 -10.31 -46.55
N SER A 395 12.35 -10.74 -46.90
CA SER A 395 12.97 -11.95 -46.33
C SER A 395 13.18 -11.84 -44.82
N ASN A 396 13.50 -10.65 -44.32
CA ASN A 396 13.67 -10.39 -42.89
C ASN A 396 12.33 -10.28 -42.13
N TRP A 397 11.21 -10.07 -42.82
CA TRP A 397 9.90 -9.90 -42.19
C TRP A 397 9.11 -11.20 -42.07
N LEU A 398 9.20 -12.09 -43.07
CA LEU A 398 8.37 -13.30 -43.21
C LEU A 398 8.90 -14.54 -42.45
N TRP A 399 10.21 -14.63 -42.21
CA TRP A 399 10.84 -15.86 -41.71
C TRP A 399 10.48 -16.26 -40.26
N PRO A 400 10.35 -15.35 -39.27
CA PRO A 400 10.12 -15.75 -37.87
C PRO A 400 8.72 -16.32 -37.60
N GLN A 401 7.69 -15.85 -38.32
CA GLN A 401 6.29 -16.21 -38.04
C GLN A 401 5.94 -17.62 -38.52
N GLN A 402 6.53 -18.07 -39.63
CA GLN A 402 6.28 -19.40 -40.19
C GLN A 402 6.94 -20.51 -39.34
N GLN A 403 8.06 -20.21 -38.68
CA GLN A 403 8.79 -21.16 -37.84
C GLN A 403 8.11 -21.38 -36.48
N GLN A 404 7.51 -20.34 -35.90
CA GLN A 404 6.83 -20.42 -34.60
C GLN A 404 5.52 -21.23 -34.65
N GLN A 405 4.83 -21.22 -35.81
CA GLN A 405 3.58 -21.97 -35.99
C GLN A 405 3.80 -23.49 -36.14
N GLN A 406 4.96 -23.92 -36.66
CA GLN A 406 5.31 -25.34 -36.76
C GLN A 406 5.77 -25.95 -35.43
N GLN A 407 6.43 -25.19 -34.55
CA GLN A 407 6.91 -25.72 -33.26
C GLN A 407 5.80 -25.92 -32.20
N GLN A 408 4.70 -25.16 -32.26
CA GLN A 408 3.63 -25.25 -31.26
C GLN A 408 2.72 -26.49 -31.40
N GLN A 409 2.81 -27.26 -32.49
CA GLN A 409 1.94 -28.43 -32.72
C GLN A 409 2.53 -29.78 -32.27
N GLN A 410 3.76 -29.87 -31.76
CA GLN A 410 4.47 -31.16 -31.61
C GLN A 410 4.96 -31.56 -30.20
N GLN A 411 4.51 -30.94 -29.10
CA GLN A 411 5.00 -31.32 -27.75
C GLN A 411 3.89 -31.67 -26.73
N PRO A 412 3.87 -32.91 -26.18
CA PRO A 412 2.84 -33.39 -25.25
C PRO A 412 2.85 -32.69 -23.88
N SER A 413 3.98 -32.12 -23.47
CA SER A 413 4.11 -31.30 -22.25
C SER A 413 3.19 -30.08 -22.25
N HIS A 414 2.98 -29.45 -23.42
CA HIS A 414 2.07 -28.31 -23.57
C HIS A 414 0.60 -28.73 -23.52
N THR A 415 0.27 -29.93 -24.00
CA THR A 415 -1.10 -30.47 -23.95
C THR A 415 -1.53 -30.78 -22.51
N LEU A 416 -0.64 -31.38 -21.71
CA LEU A 416 -0.88 -31.63 -20.29
C LEU A 416 -1.02 -30.30 -19.53
N ALA A 417 -0.04 -29.41 -19.67
CA ALA A 417 -0.10 -28.04 -19.12
C ALA A 417 -1.44 -27.35 -19.38
N ARG A 418 -1.94 -27.43 -20.62
CA ARG A 418 -3.20 -26.81 -21.06
C ARG A 418 -4.44 -27.52 -20.51
N ALA A 419 -4.42 -28.84 -20.41
CA ALA A 419 -5.51 -29.60 -19.76
C ALA A 419 -5.59 -29.30 -18.26
N VAL A 420 -4.43 -29.15 -17.60
CA VAL A 420 -4.35 -28.74 -16.20
C VAL A 420 -4.83 -27.29 -16.04
N GLN A 421 -4.46 -26.40 -16.97
CA GLN A 421 -4.91 -25.00 -17.00
C GLN A 421 -6.43 -24.85 -17.15
N MET A 422 -7.08 -25.79 -17.84
CA MET A 422 -8.54 -25.84 -18.02
C MET A 422 -9.28 -26.50 -16.85
N ALA A 423 -8.57 -26.97 -15.81
CA ALA A 423 -9.13 -27.66 -14.63
C ALA A 423 -10.09 -28.82 -14.98
N CYS A 424 -9.90 -29.46 -16.14
CA CYS A 424 -10.75 -30.55 -16.58
C CYS A 424 -10.24 -31.87 -15.98
N LEU A 425 -10.73 -32.21 -14.78
CA LEU A 425 -10.32 -33.41 -14.04
C LEU A 425 -10.37 -34.70 -14.90
N PRO A 426 -11.42 -34.97 -15.71
CA PRO A 426 -11.45 -36.17 -16.55
C PRO A 426 -10.34 -36.17 -17.62
N ALA A 427 -10.02 -35.02 -18.20
CA ALA A 427 -8.94 -34.92 -19.18
C ALA A 427 -7.57 -35.13 -18.51
N LEU A 428 -7.37 -34.57 -17.32
CA LEU A 428 -6.18 -34.79 -16.51
C LEU A 428 -6.01 -36.26 -16.14
N GLN A 429 -7.08 -36.92 -15.68
CA GLN A 429 -7.06 -38.35 -15.38
C GLN A 429 -6.69 -39.15 -16.64
N CYS A 430 -7.29 -38.88 -17.80
CA CYS A 430 -6.92 -39.54 -19.05
C CYS A 430 -5.45 -39.31 -19.44
N LEU A 431 -4.94 -38.07 -19.30
CA LEU A 431 -3.55 -37.75 -19.64
C LEU A 431 -2.55 -38.39 -18.67
N LEU A 432 -2.88 -38.50 -17.39
CA LEU A 432 -2.04 -39.19 -16.40
C LEU A 432 -1.93 -40.68 -16.69
N HIS A 433 -2.88 -41.29 -17.41
CA HIS A 433 -2.79 -42.67 -17.89
C HIS A 433 -2.01 -42.82 -19.20
N MET A 434 -1.57 -41.73 -19.84
CA MET A 434 -0.73 -41.82 -21.03
C MET A 434 0.68 -42.29 -20.66
N GLN A 435 1.21 -43.23 -21.44
CA GLN A 435 2.55 -43.80 -21.26
C GLN A 435 3.65 -42.72 -21.24
N GLU A 436 3.48 -41.66 -22.02
CA GLU A 436 4.41 -40.52 -22.11
C GLU A 436 4.49 -39.73 -20.79
N VAL A 437 3.36 -39.56 -20.09
CA VAL A 437 3.30 -38.87 -18.80
C VAL A 437 3.82 -39.78 -17.67
N GLN A 438 3.60 -41.09 -17.79
CA GLN A 438 4.19 -42.09 -16.89
C GLN A 438 5.72 -42.17 -17.01
N GLN A 439 6.30 -41.70 -18.11
CA GLN A 439 7.75 -41.63 -18.36
C GLN A 439 8.40 -40.31 -17.93
N PHE A 440 7.66 -39.42 -17.26
CA PHE A 440 8.27 -38.19 -16.75
C PHE A 440 9.40 -38.49 -15.77
N ASN A 441 10.41 -37.63 -15.78
CA ASN A 441 11.45 -37.65 -14.77
C ASN A 441 11.07 -36.78 -13.56
N GLY A 442 11.85 -36.89 -12.48
CA GLY A 442 11.61 -36.12 -11.26
C GLY A 442 11.58 -34.60 -11.46
N ASP A 443 12.39 -34.04 -12.37
CA ASP A 443 12.43 -32.60 -12.65
C ASP A 443 11.14 -32.12 -13.33
N GLN A 444 10.66 -32.86 -14.33
CA GLN A 444 9.39 -32.57 -15.01
C GLN A 444 8.20 -32.65 -14.03
N ALA A 445 8.19 -33.65 -13.15
CA ALA A 445 7.19 -33.76 -12.10
C ALA A 445 7.28 -32.58 -11.11
N ALA A 446 8.49 -32.17 -10.71
CA ALA A 446 8.69 -31.03 -9.82
C ALA A 446 8.19 -29.71 -10.44
N LYS A 447 8.42 -29.48 -11.74
CA LYS A 447 7.89 -28.31 -12.47
C LYS A 447 6.37 -28.29 -12.48
N LEU A 448 5.72 -29.44 -12.71
CA LEU A 448 4.26 -29.55 -12.70
C LEU A 448 3.67 -29.36 -11.30
N LEU A 449 4.26 -29.97 -10.28
CA LEU A 449 3.86 -29.77 -8.89
C LEU A 449 4.02 -28.29 -8.47
N ARG A 450 5.11 -27.63 -8.89
CA ARG A 450 5.34 -26.20 -8.62
C ARG A 450 4.25 -25.34 -9.26
N TRP A 451 3.90 -25.63 -10.52
CA TRP A 451 2.81 -24.93 -11.22
C TRP A 451 1.46 -25.12 -10.50
N ALA A 452 1.17 -26.35 -10.04
CA ALA A 452 -0.08 -26.66 -9.37
C ALA A 452 -0.21 -25.93 -8.02
N ILE A 453 0.87 -25.88 -7.23
CA ILE A 453 0.95 -25.08 -5.99
C ILE A 453 0.75 -23.59 -6.31
N CYS A 454 1.50 -23.03 -7.27
CA CYS A 454 1.34 -21.63 -7.70
C CYS A 454 -0.10 -21.28 -8.13
N SER A 455 -0.82 -22.24 -8.69
CA SER A 455 -2.17 -22.05 -9.18
C SER A 455 -3.23 -22.08 -8.06
N ASN A 456 -2.93 -22.61 -6.87
CA ASN A 456 -3.91 -22.72 -5.77
C ASN A 456 -4.16 -21.43 -5.00
N SER A 457 -3.29 -20.42 -5.07
CA SER A 457 -3.54 -19.15 -4.37
C SER A 457 -4.55 -18.28 -5.14
N SER A 458 -5.75 -18.13 -4.59
CA SER A 458 -6.78 -17.18 -5.09
C SER A 458 -6.44 -15.72 -4.79
N SER A 459 -5.46 -15.46 -3.92
CA SER A 459 -4.93 -14.12 -3.69
C SER A 459 -4.04 -13.70 -4.85
N SER A 460 -4.41 -12.62 -5.55
CA SER A 460 -3.53 -11.90 -6.47
C SER A 460 -2.12 -11.78 -5.88
N PRO A 461 -1.05 -11.88 -6.71
CA PRO A 461 0.32 -11.92 -6.21
C PRO A 461 0.72 -10.56 -5.63
N SER A 462 0.40 -10.31 -4.37
CA SER A 462 1.02 -9.25 -3.57
C SER A 462 2.43 -9.73 -3.22
N ARG A 463 3.42 -9.31 -4.03
CA ARG A 463 4.84 -9.56 -3.80
C ARG A 463 5.27 -8.96 -2.46
N VAL A 464 5.33 -9.77 -1.42
CA VAL A 464 6.13 -9.46 -0.23
C VAL A 464 7.58 -9.80 -0.56
N GLY A 465 8.43 -8.77 -0.59
CA GLY A 465 9.84 -8.88 -0.93
C GLY A 465 10.63 -9.64 0.14
N VAL A 466 10.94 -10.90 -0.12
CA VAL A 466 12.06 -11.60 0.51
C VAL A 466 12.90 -12.20 -0.60
N GLY A 467 14.14 -11.73 -0.71
CA GLY A 467 15.07 -12.07 -1.78
C GLY A 467 15.42 -13.56 -1.79
N VAL A 468 14.96 -14.26 -2.83
CA VAL A 468 15.50 -15.56 -3.26
C VAL A 468 16.10 -15.35 -4.66
N PRO A 469 17.34 -15.77 -4.94
CA PRO A 469 18.04 -15.39 -6.16
C PRO A 469 17.50 -16.10 -7.41
N ALA A 470 17.19 -15.29 -8.42
CA ALA A 470 17.42 -15.42 -9.88
C ALA A 470 17.50 -16.80 -10.60
N LEU A 471 16.90 -17.88 -10.11
CA LEU A 471 16.84 -19.17 -10.84
C LEU A 471 15.53 -19.42 -11.62
N ASP A 472 14.53 -18.54 -11.47
CA ASP A 472 13.13 -18.83 -11.87
C ASP A 472 12.62 -18.05 -13.11
N ARG A 473 13.48 -17.36 -13.88
CA ARG A 473 13.03 -16.44 -14.96
C ARG A 473 12.93 -17.03 -16.37
N LEU A 474 13.34 -18.27 -16.63
CA LEU A 474 13.44 -18.79 -18.01
C LEU A 474 12.26 -19.64 -18.50
N ASP A 475 11.33 -20.11 -17.65
CA ASP A 475 10.21 -20.98 -18.09
C ASP A 475 8.80 -20.44 -17.74
N ALA A 476 8.69 -19.27 -17.08
CA ALA A 476 7.40 -18.75 -16.61
C ALA A 476 6.50 -18.16 -17.70
N ASP A 477 7.05 -17.77 -18.86
CA ASP A 477 6.29 -17.16 -19.96
C ASP A 477 5.41 -18.16 -20.74
N ALA A 478 5.58 -19.48 -20.54
CA ALA A 478 4.82 -20.50 -21.27
C ALA A 478 3.52 -20.96 -20.57
N MET A 479 3.27 -20.54 -19.33
CA MET A 479 2.23 -21.10 -18.46
C MET A 479 1.46 -20.01 -17.70
N GLN A 480 0.41 -19.46 -18.31
CA GLN A 480 -0.47 -18.49 -17.64
C GLN A 480 -1.23 -19.14 -16.45
N PRO A 481 -1.38 -18.45 -15.31
CA PRO A 481 -2.14 -18.96 -14.17
C PRO A 481 -3.63 -19.13 -14.54
N PRO A 482 -4.30 -20.21 -14.08
CA PRO A 482 -5.69 -20.49 -14.42
C PRO A 482 -6.72 -19.60 -13.69
N LEU A 483 -7.93 -19.51 -14.25
CA LEU A 483 -9.04 -18.66 -13.78
C LEU A 483 -9.45 -18.93 -12.32
N PRO A 484 -9.79 -17.90 -11.52
CA PRO A 484 -10.29 -18.07 -10.14
C PRO A 484 -11.64 -18.81 -10.11
N GLY A 485 -11.80 -19.77 -9.18
CA GLY A 485 -13.05 -20.51 -8.96
C GLY A 485 -12.96 -22.05 -8.99
N CYS A 486 -11.80 -22.63 -9.31
CA CYS A 486 -11.63 -24.09 -9.49
C CYS A 486 -10.83 -24.77 -8.34
N THR A 487 -10.99 -24.37 -7.09
CA THR A 487 -10.14 -24.85 -5.97
C THR A 487 -10.22 -26.36 -5.76
N ALA A 488 -11.42 -26.96 -5.78
CA ALA A 488 -11.61 -28.41 -5.60
C ALA A 488 -10.93 -29.23 -6.72
N ALA A 489 -11.15 -28.86 -7.97
CA ALA A 489 -10.53 -29.53 -9.13
C ALA A 489 -9.00 -29.43 -9.12
N ARG A 490 -8.44 -28.36 -8.53
CA ARG A 490 -6.98 -28.18 -8.38
C ARG A 490 -6.40 -29.04 -7.28
N ALA A 491 -7.07 -29.15 -6.13
CA ALA A 491 -6.66 -30.06 -5.07
C ALA A 491 -6.62 -31.51 -5.58
N GLU A 492 -7.62 -31.93 -6.36
CA GLU A 492 -7.66 -33.25 -7.00
C GLU A 492 -6.58 -33.41 -8.08
N ALA A 493 -6.33 -32.39 -8.90
CA ALA A 493 -5.23 -32.41 -9.88
C ALA A 493 -3.87 -32.55 -9.19
N PHE A 494 -3.64 -31.82 -8.10
CA PHE A 494 -2.43 -31.92 -7.30
C PHE A 494 -2.30 -33.31 -6.66
N ALA A 495 -3.42 -33.88 -6.16
CA ALA A 495 -3.47 -35.26 -5.66
C ALA A 495 -2.97 -36.23 -6.73
N ALA A 496 -3.54 -36.13 -7.92
CA ALA A 496 -3.27 -37.03 -9.03
C ALA A 496 -1.81 -36.90 -9.49
N LEU A 497 -1.26 -35.68 -9.54
CA LEU A 497 0.17 -35.47 -9.82
C LEU A 497 1.08 -36.12 -8.77
N CYS A 498 0.72 -36.09 -7.49
CA CYS A 498 1.49 -36.74 -6.42
C CYS A 498 1.49 -38.28 -6.53
N THR A 499 0.52 -38.87 -7.24
CA THR A 499 0.49 -40.32 -7.49
C THR A 499 1.39 -40.78 -8.64
N LEU A 500 1.94 -39.86 -9.44
CA LEU A 500 2.82 -40.21 -10.54
C LEU A 500 4.11 -40.88 -10.03
N PRO A 501 4.60 -41.95 -10.69
CA PRO A 501 5.90 -42.55 -10.36
C PRO A 501 7.04 -41.52 -10.39
N ALA A 502 6.96 -40.57 -11.33
CA ALA A 502 7.90 -39.47 -11.46
C ALA A 502 7.91 -38.53 -10.23
N ALA A 503 6.75 -38.30 -9.60
CA ALA A 503 6.65 -37.48 -8.40
C ALA A 503 7.37 -38.12 -7.21
N GLN A 504 7.45 -39.44 -7.17
CA GLN A 504 8.22 -40.19 -6.16
C GLN A 504 9.74 -40.04 -6.35
N GLN A 505 10.18 -39.59 -7.54
CA GLN A 505 11.59 -39.38 -7.89
C GLN A 505 12.03 -37.91 -7.80
N VAL A 506 11.18 -37.01 -7.27
CA VAL A 506 11.54 -35.61 -7.07
C VAL A 506 12.73 -35.52 -6.10
N ASP A 507 13.78 -34.81 -6.53
CA ASP A 507 14.97 -34.66 -5.72
C ASP A 507 14.70 -33.85 -4.44
N ARG A 508 15.58 -34.05 -3.45
CA ARG A 508 15.47 -33.42 -2.13
C ARG A 508 15.41 -31.89 -2.20
N CYS A 509 16.19 -31.24 -3.05
CA CYS A 509 16.23 -29.77 -3.14
C CYS A 509 14.93 -29.22 -3.73
N SER A 510 14.44 -29.84 -4.80
CA SER A 510 13.15 -29.50 -5.40
C SER A 510 12.00 -29.69 -4.42
N LEU A 511 11.99 -30.78 -3.66
CA LEU A 511 10.95 -31.05 -2.67
C LEU A 511 10.91 -30.00 -1.55
N VAL A 512 12.07 -29.59 -1.03
CA VAL A 512 12.16 -28.51 -0.02
C VAL A 512 11.61 -27.20 -0.59
N GLY A 513 11.91 -26.89 -1.85
CA GLY A 513 11.36 -25.72 -2.54
C GLY A 513 9.83 -25.77 -2.71
N LEU A 514 9.28 -26.94 -3.03
CA LEU A 514 7.84 -27.17 -3.14
C LEU A 514 7.15 -27.02 -1.78
N LEU A 515 7.69 -27.64 -0.72
CA LEU A 515 7.18 -27.51 0.65
C LEU A 515 7.21 -26.06 1.14
N GLY A 516 8.32 -25.35 0.93
CA GLY A 516 8.44 -23.93 1.27
C GLY A 516 7.38 -23.07 0.59
N ARG A 517 7.11 -23.31 -0.70
CA ARG A 517 6.11 -22.57 -1.47
C ARG A 517 4.68 -22.90 -1.04
N ALA A 518 4.36 -24.19 -0.81
CA ALA A 518 3.05 -24.60 -0.31
C ALA A 518 2.76 -24.00 1.08
N MET A 519 3.74 -23.98 1.98
CA MET A 519 3.61 -23.33 3.29
C MET A 519 3.41 -21.81 3.18
N GLN A 520 4.13 -21.10 2.30
CA GLN A 520 3.93 -19.67 2.07
C GLN A 520 2.51 -19.35 1.57
N GLN A 521 1.91 -20.27 0.83
CA GLN A 521 0.52 -20.16 0.36
C GLN A 521 -0.51 -20.65 1.38
N GLY A 522 -0.08 -21.30 2.47
CA GLY A 522 -0.98 -21.88 3.47
C GLY A 522 -1.77 -23.09 2.97
N ASP A 523 -1.26 -23.80 1.96
CA ASP A 523 -1.89 -25.00 1.40
C ASP A 523 -1.46 -26.25 2.20
N VAL A 524 -2.23 -26.55 3.24
CA VAL A 524 -1.93 -27.64 4.18
C VAL A 524 -2.04 -29.01 3.53
N GLU A 525 -3.02 -29.21 2.65
CA GLU A 525 -3.23 -30.46 1.92
C GLU A 525 -2.06 -30.74 0.97
N ALA A 526 -1.57 -29.71 0.27
CA ALA A 526 -0.38 -29.85 -0.56
C ALA A 526 0.85 -30.24 0.26
N VAL A 527 1.05 -29.61 1.44
CA VAL A 527 2.18 -29.97 2.32
C VAL A 527 2.07 -31.41 2.83
N GLN A 528 0.88 -31.85 3.25
CA GLN A 528 0.65 -33.23 3.69
C GLN A 528 0.99 -34.24 2.59
N ARG A 529 0.52 -34.00 1.36
CA ARG A 529 0.81 -34.88 0.22
C ARG A 529 2.28 -34.88 -0.19
N LEU A 530 2.93 -33.72 -0.18
CA LEU A 530 4.37 -33.62 -0.44
C LEU A 530 5.18 -34.37 0.62
N CYS A 531 4.77 -34.34 1.89
CA CYS A 531 5.39 -35.11 2.96
C CYS A 531 5.17 -36.64 2.80
N GLY A 532 4.16 -37.05 2.03
CA GLY A 532 3.92 -38.45 1.68
C GLY A 532 4.73 -38.98 0.50
N LEU A 533 5.47 -38.13 -0.23
CA LEU A 533 6.33 -38.57 -1.33
C LEU A 533 7.56 -39.31 -0.79
N ALA A 534 8.05 -40.31 -1.52
CA ALA A 534 9.25 -41.08 -1.15
C ALA A 534 10.48 -40.18 -0.92
N GLY A 535 10.63 -39.11 -1.71
CA GLY A 535 11.68 -38.11 -1.53
C GLY A 535 11.63 -37.39 -0.17
N ALA A 536 10.45 -37.30 0.46
CA ALA A 536 10.29 -36.68 1.78
C ALA A 536 10.90 -37.54 2.90
N ALA A 537 10.87 -38.86 2.74
CA ALA A 537 11.52 -39.79 3.66
C ALA A 537 13.04 -39.65 3.67
N ALA A 538 13.63 -39.11 2.60
CA ALA A 538 15.07 -38.85 2.47
C ALA A 538 15.50 -37.47 3.03
N LEU A 539 14.58 -36.67 3.57
CA LEU A 539 14.92 -35.40 4.23
C LEU A 539 15.62 -35.69 5.57
N ASP A 540 16.80 -35.13 5.76
CA ASP A 540 17.51 -35.25 7.03
C ASP A 540 16.94 -34.33 8.12
N ALA A 541 17.39 -34.56 9.36
CA ALA A 541 16.91 -33.83 10.53
C ALA A 541 17.13 -32.31 10.42
N ASP A 542 18.21 -31.85 9.77
CA ASP A 542 18.52 -30.43 9.64
C ASP A 542 17.58 -29.74 8.65
N CYS A 543 17.26 -30.40 7.53
CA CYS A 543 16.25 -29.93 6.59
C CYS A 543 14.86 -29.84 7.24
N VAL A 544 14.44 -30.89 7.96
CA VAL A 544 13.14 -30.88 8.64
C VAL A 544 13.10 -29.81 9.73
N ARG A 545 14.18 -29.62 10.50
CA ARG A 545 14.30 -28.52 11.47
C ARG A 545 14.19 -27.15 10.80
N GLY A 546 14.81 -26.96 9.64
CA GLY A 546 14.71 -25.74 8.85
C GLY A 546 13.28 -25.46 8.39
N LEU A 547 12.57 -26.48 7.90
CA LEU A 547 11.17 -26.38 7.48
C LEU A 547 10.24 -26.06 8.65
N LEU A 548 10.44 -26.67 9.82
CA LEU A 548 9.67 -26.36 11.04
C LEU A 548 9.90 -24.92 11.51
N ARG A 549 11.15 -24.43 11.47
CA ARG A 549 11.47 -23.02 11.75
C ARG A 549 10.84 -22.06 10.73
N TRP A 550 10.79 -22.47 9.47
CA TRP A 550 10.13 -21.69 8.42
C TRP A 550 8.62 -21.63 8.61
N ALA A 551 7.97 -22.77 8.89
CA ALA A 551 6.57 -22.85 9.27
C ALA A 551 6.26 -21.95 10.49
N ARG A 552 7.20 -21.84 11.43
CA ARG A 552 7.11 -20.91 12.56
C ARG A 552 7.18 -19.45 12.20
N ALA A 553 8.06 -19.07 11.28
CA ALA A 553 8.19 -17.69 10.83
C ALA A 553 6.95 -17.22 10.05
N LEU A 554 6.25 -18.14 9.37
CA LEU A 554 5.03 -17.86 8.61
C LEU A 554 3.75 -17.71 9.46
N GLY A 555 3.87 -17.32 10.74
CA GLY A 555 2.81 -17.32 11.75
C GLY A 555 1.38 -16.92 11.31
N SER A 556 0.40 -17.45 12.07
CA SER A 556 -1.04 -17.13 12.05
C SER A 556 -1.89 -17.61 10.85
N ARG A 557 -1.71 -18.84 10.35
CA ARG A 557 -2.65 -19.44 9.38
C ARG A 557 -3.41 -20.65 9.94
N PRO A 558 -4.71 -20.83 9.61
CA PRO A 558 -5.46 -22.04 9.95
C PRO A 558 -4.79 -23.28 9.34
N GLY A 559 -4.74 -24.37 10.11
CA GLY A 559 -4.11 -25.65 9.72
C GLY A 559 -2.60 -25.75 10.01
N ARG A 560 -2.07 -24.87 10.88
CA ARG A 560 -0.70 -24.91 11.39
C ARG A 560 -0.35 -26.22 12.11
N ASP A 561 -1.24 -26.77 12.92
CA ASP A 561 -0.97 -28.02 13.64
C ASP A 561 -0.91 -29.22 12.68
N ALA A 562 -1.71 -29.19 11.62
CA ALA A 562 -1.65 -30.18 10.56
C ALA A 562 -0.33 -30.09 9.76
N LEU A 563 0.22 -28.88 9.55
CA LEU A 563 1.56 -28.69 8.95
C LEU A 563 2.67 -29.23 9.86
N VAL A 564 2.63 -28.87 11.16
CA VAL A 564 3.61 -29.33 12.14
C VAL A 564 3.52 -30.85 12.30
N GLY A 565 2.32 -31.42 12.34
CA GLY A 565 2.09 -32.86 12.38
C GLY A 565 2.64 -33.57 11.15
N ALA A 566 2.38 -33.06 9.94
CA ALA A 566 2.90 -33.62 8.70
C ALA A 566 4.44 -33.63 8.65
N LEU A 567 5.07 -32.50 9.02
CA LEU A 567 6.53 -32.39 9.08
C LEU A 567 7.15 -33.25 10.18
N SER A 568 6.48 -33.35 11.34
CA SER A 568 6.92 -34.18 12.47
C SER A 568 6.76 -35.68 12.21
N GLY A 569 5.89 -36.07 11.27
CA GLY A 569 5.73 -37.45 10.81
C GLY A 569 6.88 -37.95 9.92
N LEU A 570 7.73 -37.05 9.41
CA LEU A 570 8.84 -37.43 8.54
C LEU A 570 9.91 -38.23 9.31
N PRO A 571 10.54 -39.25 8.69
CA PRO A 571 11.62 -40.02 9.32
C PRO A 571 12.76 -39.15 9.87
N GLY A 572 13.11 -38.05 9.18
CA GLY A 572 14.11 -37.09 9.61
C GLY A 572 13.75 -36.36 10.92
N ALA A 573 12.46 -36.24 11.26
CA ALA A 573 11.99 -35.64 12.50
C ALA A 573 12.22 -36.52 13.73
N ARG A 574 12.35 -37.85 13.58
CA ARG A 574 12.52 -38.80 14.70
C ARG A 574 13.76 -38.54 15.56
N ARG A 575 14.75 -37.81 15.04
CA ARG A 575 15.98 -37.43 15.75
C ARG A 575 15.92 -36.02 16.33
N LEU A 576 14.84 -35.28 16.11
CA LEU A 576 14.62 -33.99 16.75
C LEU A 576 14.21 -34.25 18.20
N ARG A 577 14.78 -33.47 19.14
CA ARG A 577 14.44 -33.66 20.56
C ARG A 577 13.01 -33.21 20.76
N CYS A 578 12.29 -33.81 21.72
CA CYS A 578 10.98 -33.31 22.13
C CYS A 578 11.02 -31.82 22.46
N ALA A 579 12.12 -31.28 23.00
CA ALA A 579 12.29 -29.83 23.18
C ALA A 579 12.16 -29.04 21.87
N ASP A 580 12.72 -29.51 20.75
CA ASP A 580 12.64 -28.79 19.47
C ASP A 580 11.21 -28.70 18.91
N VAL A 581 10.35 -29.69 19.21
CA VAL A 581 8.95 -29.76 18.76
C VAL A 581 7.99 -29.16 19.81
N SER A 582 8.19 -29.46 21.08
CA SER A 582 7.42 -28.93 22.21
C SER A 582 7.73 -27.46 22.52
N ASP A 583 8.96 -26.97 22.31
CA ASP A 583 9.27 -25.53 22.44
C ASP A 583 8.75 -24.73 21.23
N ALA A 584 8.47 -25.39 20.11
CA ALA A 584 7.67 -24.80 19.06
C ALA A 584 6.22 -24.69 19.55
N LEU A 585 5.58 -25.81 19.90
CA LEU A 585 4.17 -25.88 20.36
C LEU A 585 3.88 -24.96 21.57
N LYS A 586 4.65 -25.03 22.67
CA LYS A 586 4.44 -24.22 23.88
C LYS A 586 4.62 -22.72 23.67
N LEU A 587 5.52 -22.32 22.79
CA LEU A 587 5.72 -20.90 22.51
C LEU A 587 4.56 -20.33 21.68
N TYR A 588 3.80 -21.19 21.01
CA TYR A 588 2.59 -20.79 20.33
C TYR A 588 1.39 -20.67 21.23
N ASP A 589 1.23 -21.56 22.22
CA ASP A 589 0.21 -21.38 23.27
C ASP A 589 0.37 -19.99 23.92
N CYS A 590 1.62 -19.56 24.17
CA CYS A 590 1.93 -18.22 24.66
C CYS A 590 1.63 -17.07 23.67
N ILE A 591 1.70 -17.30 22.35
CA ILE A 591 1.36 -16.29 21.33
C ILE A 591 -0.16 -16.18 21.17
N ASP A 592 -0.86 -17.30 21.17
CA ASP A 592 -2.31 -17.36 21.06
C ASP A 592 -2.97 -16.73 22.32
N ASP A 593 -2.40 -16.97 23.51
CA ASP A 593 -2.75 -16.28 24.76
C ASP A 593 -2.51 -14.75 24.70
N MET A 594 -1.40 -14.33 24.09
CA MET A 594 -1.04 -12.91 23.94
C MET A 594 -1.89 -12.18 22.89
N MET A 595 -2.41 -12.91 21.89
CA MET A 595 -3.29 -12.40 20.83
C MET A 595 -4.78 -12.55 21.16
N GLY A 596 -5.12 -13.18 22.30
CA GLY A 596 -6.49 -13.34 22.78
C GLY A 596 -7.31 -14.38 22.01
N TRP A 597 -6.67 -15.32 21.33
CA TRP A 597 -7.32 -16.35 20.54
C TRP A 597 -7.65 -17.55 21.43
N SER A 598 -8.91 -17.66 21.87
CA SER A 598 -9.35 -18.85 22.60
C SER A 598 -9.60 -20.00 21.64
N ALA A 599 -9.29 -21.23 22.06
CA ALA A 599 -9.49 -22.47 21.29
C ALA A 599 -10.93 -22.69 20.77
N ALA A 600 -11.92 -21.90 21.22
CA ALA A 600 -13.32 -22.00 20.82
C ALA A 600 -13.58 -21.67 19.34
N GLU A 601 -12.76 -20.86 18.67
CA GLU A 601 -12.96 -20.52 17.24
C GLU A 601 -12.45 -21.61 16.28
N SER A 602 -11.72 -22.62 16.76
CA SER A 602 -11.24 -23.74 15.94
C SER A 602 -12.27 -24.87 15.76
N GLU A 603 -13.23 -25.00 16.68
CA GLU A 603 -14.31 -26.01 16.57
C GLU A 603 -15.30 -25.70 15.43
N GLU A 604 -15.46 -24.44 15.04
CA GLU A 604 -16.35 -24.04 13.92
C GLU A 604 -15.86 -24.52 12.54
N ALA A 605 -14.61 -24.95 12.40
CA ALA A 605 -14.05 -25.41 11.12
C ALA A 605 -14.15 -26.94 10.89
N GLY A 606 -14.69 -27.71 11.83
CA GLY A 606 -14.85 -29.18 11.68
C GLY A 606 -13.54 -29.97 11.58
N VAL A 607 -12.40 -29.35 11.91
CA VAL A 607 -11.10 -30.03 11.96
C VAL A 607 -10.92 -30.62 13.35
N GLN A 608 -11.02 -31.95 13.48
CA GLN A 608 -10.69 -32.61 14.74
C GLN A 608 -9.19 -32.36 15.06
N PRO A 609 -8.85 -31.92 16.28
CA PRO A 609 -7.45 -31.81 16.68
C PRO A 609 -6.82 -33.19 16.59
N ALA A 610 -5.72 -33.31 15.84
CA ALA A 610 -4.93 -34.53 15.82
C ALA A 610 -4.35 -34.73 17.22
N GLU A 611 -4.90 -35.67 17.99
CA GLU A 611 -4.25 -36.16 19.21
C GLU A 611 -2.88 -36.72 18.81
N VAL A 612 -1.83 -35.92 18.99
CA VAL A 612 -0.45 -36.40 18.89
C VAL A 612 -0.20 -37.28 20.11
N SER A 613 -0.63 -38.54 20.03
CA SER A 613 -0.22 -39.59 20.96
C SER A 613 1.29 -39.80 20.79
N LEU A 614 2.08 -39.08 21.57
CA LEU A 614 3.48 -39.40 21.82
C LEU A 614 3.51 -40.72 22.59
N VAL A 615 3.53 -41.83 21.86
CA VAL A 615 3.80 -43.14 22.44
C VAL A 615 5.23 -43.11 22.95
N ASN A 616 5.40 -43.10 24.28
CA ASN A 616 6.66 -43.34 24.94
C ASN A 616 7.19 -44.71 24.51
N ILE A 617 8.15 -44.72 23.57
CA ILE A 617 8.99 -45.88 23.33
C ILE A 617 10.23 -45.69 24.21
N ALA A 618 10.32 -46.52 25.25
CA ALA A 618 11.47 -46.62 26.13
C ALA A 618 12.73 -47.11 25.41
#